data_AF-B5GJL8-F1
#
_entry.id   AF-B5GJL8-F1
#
_cell.length_a   1.000
_cell.length_b   1.000
_cell.length_c   1.000
_cell.angle_alpha   90.00
_cell.angle_beta   90.00
_cell.angle_gamma   90.00
#
_symmetry.space_group_name_H-M   'P 1'
#
loop_
_entity.id
_entity.type
_entity.pdbx_description
1 polymer ?
#
loop_
_entity_poly.entity_id
_entity_poly.type
_entity_poly.pdbx_seq_one_letter_code
_entity_poly.pdbx_strand_id
1 'polypeptide(L)'
;MSPRCSNTGGSVRAVAHLQGRSRPMDHIVTVQDAVTAFADWLEPTAAELDAVEAEMPALLADVDLLDAQILVLDRTPSELDAARLRRARRRVLRERAALANAAFERQAGGAA
;
A
#
# COMPACT_ATOMS: atom_id res chain seq x y z
N MET A 1 63.89 -3.25 27.32
CA MET A 1 64.46 -4.15 26.30
C MET A 1 63.49 -4.22 25.14
N SER A 2 63.70 -3.41 24.09
CA SER A 2 63.04 -3.62 22.78
C SER A 2 63.82 -4.67 22.00
N PRO A 3 63.21 -5.33 21.00
CA PRO A 3 63.28 -4.82 19.62
C PRO A 3 61.90 -4.91 18.92
N ARG A 4 61.41 -3.87 18.24
CA ARG A 4 61.70 -3.52 16.83
C ARG A 4 61.68 -4.73 15.89
N CYS A 5 60.59 -4.85 15.13
CA CYS A 5 60.66 -5.12 13.69
C CYS A 5 59.63 -4.24 12.99
N SER A 6 60.16 -3.24 12.31
CA SER A 6 59.54 -2.38 11.31
C SER A 6 59.30 -3.17 10.02
N ASN A 7 58.18 -2.92 9.33
CA ASN A 7 58.33 -2.52 7.93
C ASN A 7 57.22 -1.55 7.50
N THR A 8 57.72 -0.39 7.11
CA THR A 8 57.10 0.73 6.41
C THR A 8 56.92 0.43 4.93
N GLY A 9 55.88 1.01 4.32
CA GLY A 9 55.99 1.50 2.94
C GLY A 9 54.89 1.02 1.98
N GLY A 10 53.92 1.89 1.73
CA GLY A 10 52.94 1.70 0.67
C GLY A 10 51.83 2.74 0.70
N SER A 11 52.21 4.01 0.56
CA SER A 11 51.29 5.14 0.48
C SER A 11 50.86 5.42 -0.97
N VAL A 12 49.68 6.02 -1.09
CA VAL A 12 49.12 6.77 -2.23
C VAL A 12 48.65 5.97 -3.46
N ARG A 13 47.33 5.78 -3.60
CA ARG A 13 46.47 6.70 -4.38
C ARG A 13 45.00 6.29 -4.31
N ALA A 14 44.17 7.30 -4.06
CA ALA A 14 42.72 7.22 -4.16
C ALA A 14 42.29 6.76 -5.56
N VAL A 15 41.37 5.80 -5.59
CA VAL A 15 40.22 5.85 -6.50
C VAL A 15 39.01 5.66 -5.61
N ALA A 16 38.30 6.75 -5.38
CA ALA A 16 36.98 6.71 -4.79
C ALA A 16 36.08 5.92 -5.74
N HIS A 17 35.97 4.61 -5.52
CA HIS A 17 34.87 3.86 -6.07
C HIS A 17 33.64 4.23 -5.26
N LEU A 18 32.83 5.09 -5.88
CA LEU A 18 31.45 5.36 -5.55
C LEU A 18 30.64 4.05 -5.69
N GLN A 19 30.89 3.07 -4.83
CA GLN A 19 30.02 1.90 -4.72
C GLN A 19 28.78 2.38 -3.97
N GLY A 20 27.68 2.50 -4.70
CA GLY A 20 26.38 2.83 -4.15
C GLY A 20 26.08 1.94 -2.94
N ARG A 21 25.77 2.57 -1.82
CA ARG A 21 25.20 1.90 -0.65
C ARG A 21 23.89 1.25 -1.07
N SER A 22 23.93 -0.02 -1.47
CA SER A 22 22.77 -0.89 -1.38
C SER A 22 22.35 -0.87 0.08
N ARG A 23 21.24 -0.20 0.40
CA ARG A 23 20.57 -0.43 1.68
C ARG A 23 20.27 -1.94 1.70
N PRO A 24 20.81 -2.73 2.64
CA PRO A 24 20.40 -4.11 2.74
C PRO A 24 18.87 -4.11 2.89
N MET A 25 18.19 -4.97 2.14
CA MET A 25 16.79 -5.29 2.43
C MET A 25 16.74 -5.71 3.89
N ASP A 26 16.11 -4.91 4.74
CA ASP A 26 15.84 -5.31 6.12
C ASP A 26 14.87 -6.49 6.05
N HIS A 27 15.42 -7.70 6.02
CA HIS A 27 14.62 -8.91 6.05
C HIS A 27 13.90 -8.96 7.41
N ILE A 28 12.58 -9.17 7.38
CA ILE A 28 11.64 -9.29 8.51
C ILE A 28 11.91 -10.59 9.34
N VAL A 29 13.16 -11.02 9.46
CA VAL A 29 13.53 -12.32 10.06
C VAL A 29 13.19 -12.38 11.56
N THR A 30 13.05 -11.24 12.25
CA THR A 30 12.79 -11.18 13.70
C THR A 30 11.36 -11.58 14.10
N VAL A 31 10.41 -11.62 13.17
CA VAL A 31 9.04 -12.10 13.42
C VAL A 31 8.68 -13.27 12.50
N GLN A 32 9.69 -13.93 11.92
CA GLN A 32 9.47 -15.00 10.95
C GLN A 32 8.55 -16.08 11.51
N ASP A 33 8.80 -16.55 12.73
CA ASP A 33 7.93 -17.55 13.37
C ASP A 33 6.48 -17.07 13.51
N ALA A 34 6.22 -15.78 13.76
CA ALA A 34 4.85 -15.26 13.83
C ALA A 34 4.21 -15.10 12.43
N VAL A 35 5.01 -14.75 11.42
CA VAL A 35 4.58 -14.65 10.02
C VAL A 35 4.39 -16.03 9.38
N THR A 36 5.04 -17.08 9.90
CA THR A 36 4.93 -18.46 9.42
C THR A 36 4.15 -19.40 10.35
N ALA A 37 3.76 -18.95 11.55
CA ALA A 37 2.91 -19.72 12.47
C ALA A 37 1.43 -19.76 12.06
N PHE A 38 1.06 -19.09 10.97
CA PHE A 38 -0.20 -19.38 10.30
C PHE A 38 -0.10 -20.82 9.79
N ALA A 39 -0.97 -21.70 10.27
CA ALA A 39 -1.07 -23.09 9.82
C ALA A 39 -1.43 -23.13 8.32
N ASP A 40 -0.40 -23.01 7.48
CA ASP A 40 -0.30 -23.20 6.03
C ASP A 40 -1.25 -22.49 5.05
N TRP A 41 -2.41 -21.93 5.43
CA TRP A 41 -3.22 -20.91 4.70
C TRP A 41 -4.65 -20.91 5.28
N LEU A 42 -4.93 -19.99 6.21
CA LEU A 42 -6.32 -19.71 6.57
C LEU A 42 -6.93 -18.87 5.44
N GLU A 43 -7.42 -19.55 4.40
CA GLU A 43 -8.20 -18.91 3.35
C GLU A 43 -9.43 -18.24 3.97
N PRO A 44 -9.81 -17.04 3.51
CA PRO A 44 -11.08 -16.45 3.88
C PRO A 44 -12.21 -17.46 3.64
N THR A 45 -13.14 -17.54 4.58
CA THR A 45 -14.40 -18.25 4.34
C THR A 45 -15.12 -17.62 3.15
N ALA A 46 -16.01 -18.36 2.48
CA ALA A 46 -16.79 -17.82 1.37
C ALA A 46 -17.56 -16.55 1.76
N ALA A 47 -18.08 -16.49 2.99
CA ALA A 47 -18.78 -15.32 3.50
C ALA A 47 -17.87 -14.10 3.73
N GLU A 48 -16.63 -14.33 4.16
CA GLU A 48 -15.62 -13.26 4.28
C GLU A 48 -15.18 -12.78 2.90
N LEU A 49 -15.00 -13.69 1.94
CA LEU A 49 -14.67 -13.33 0.56
C LEU A 49 -15.82 -12.55 -0.10
N ASP A 50 -17.08 -13.00 0.05
CA ASP A 50 -18.25 -12.28 -0.46
C ASP A 50 -18.36 -10.87 0.15
N ALA A 51 -17.94 -10.69 1.42
CA ALA A 51 -17.93 -9.38 2.06
C ALA A 51 -16.90 -8.43 1.42
N VAL A 52 -15.73 -8.92 1.02
CA VAL A 52 -14.73 -8.14 0.29
C VAL A 52 -15.25 -7.76 -1.10
N GLU A 53 -15.86 -8.71 -1.80
CA GLU A 53 -16.40 -8.50 -3.13
C GLU A 53 -17.53 -7.45 -3.11
N ALA A 54 -18.32 -7.41 -2.03
CA ALA A 54 -19.31 -6.37 -1.81
C ALA A 54 -18.73 -4.95 -1.62
N GLU A 55 -17.45 -4.82 -1.23
CA GLU A 55 -16.75 -3.53 -1.11
C GLU A 55 -16.26 -3.00 -2.46
N MET A 56 -16.11 -3.87 -3.46
CA MET A 56 -15.53 -3.53 -4.77
C MET A 56 -16.19 -2.34 -5.46
N PRO A 57 -17.53 -2.18 -5.47
CA PRO A 57 -18.16 -1.01 -6.08
C PRO A 57 -17.74 0.33 -5.43
N ALA A 58 -17.57 0.36 -4.10
CA ALA A 58 -17.15 1.54 -3.36
C ALA A 58 -15.68 1.88 -3.62
N LEU A 59 -14.81 0.88 -3.68
CA LEU A 59 -13.40 1.06 -4.05
C LEU A 59 -13.26 1.59 -5.48
N LEU A 60 -14.02 1.05 -6.43
CA LEU A 60 -14.01 1.54 -7.82
C LEU A 60 -14.55 2.98 -7.92
N ALA A 61 -15.45 3.39 -7.03
CA ALA A 61 -15.88 4.79 -6.97
C ALA A 61 -14.78 5.72 -6.46
N ASP A 62 -14.01 5.27 -5.49
CA ASP A 62 -12.85 6.01 -4.98
C ASP A 62 -11.75 6.12 -6.04
N VAL A 63 -11.52 5.05 -6.82
CA VAL A 63 -10.61 5.06 -7.99
C VAL A 63 -11.09 6.05 -9.06
N ASP A 64 -12.36 6.03 -9.45
CA ASP A 64 -12.91 7.00 -10.40
C ASP A 64 -12.73 8.46 -9.95
N LEU A 65 -12.86 8.71 -8.64
CA LEU A 65 -12.60 10.03 -8.07
C LEU A 65 -11.13 10.39 -8.15
N LEU A 66 -10.24 9.45 -7.84
CA LEU A 66 -8.80 9.64 -7.94
C LEU A 66 -8.39 9.92 -9.40
N ASP A 67 -8.92 9.18 -10.36
CA ASP A 67 -8.67 9.40 -11.79
C ASP A 67 -9.13 10.79 -12.23
N ALA A 68 -10.31 11.24 -11.78
CA ALA A 68 -10.82 12.58 -12.06
C ALA A 68 -9.95 13.68 -11.42
N GLN A 69 -9.34 13.42 -10.25
CA GLN A 69 -8.40 14.33 -9.60
C GLN A 69 -7.07 14.37 -10.34
N ILE A 70 -6.49 13.21 -10.67
CA ILE A 70 -5.23 13.09 -11.40
C ILE A 70 -5.31 13.81 -12.75
N LEU A 71 -6.43 13.67 -13.46
CA LEU A 71 -6.67 14.30 -14.75
C LEU A 71 -6.49 15.84 -14.74
N VAL A 72 -6.70 16.49 -13.58
CA VAL A 72 -6.64 17.96 -13.46
C VAL A 72 -5.38 18.49 -12.77
N LEU A 73 -4.48 17.64 -12.26
CA LEU A 73 -3.33 18.09 -11.47
C LEU A 73 -2.38 19.01 -12.26
N ASP A 74 -2.16 18.71 -13.54
CA ASP A 74 -1.14 19.39 -14.35
C ASP A 74 -1.68 20.55 -15.22
N ARG A 75 -2.94 20.98 -15.00
CA ARG A 75 -3.55 22.06 -15.77
C ARG A 75 -4.64 22.82 -15.02
N THR A 76 -4.99 24.01 -15.51
CA THR A 76 -6.18 24.73 -15.02
C THR A 76 -7.45 23.93 -15.33
N PRO A 77 -8.29 23.58 -14.33
CA PRO A 77 -9.51 22.81 -14.56
C PRO A 77 -10.51 23.52 -15.47
N SER A 78 -11.06 22.79 -16.44
CA SER A 78 -12.19 23.25 -17.25
C SER A 78 -13.54 23.05 -16.54
N GLU A 79 -14.61 23.64 -17.07
CA GLU A 79 -15.97 23.41 -16.56
C GLU A 79 -16.37 21.92 -16.64
N LEU A 80 -15.95 21.23 -17.71
CA LEU A 80 -16.16 19.80 -17.88
C LEU A 80 -15.45 19.00 -16.79
N ASP A 81 -14.23 19.40 -16.44
CA ASP A 81 -13.47 18.76 -15.37
C ASP A 81 -14.15 18.95 -14.01
N ALA A 82 -14.67 20.16 -13.75
CA ALA A 82 -15.48 20.42 -12.56
C ALA A 82 -16.75 19.55 -12.51
N ALA A 83 -17.41 19.33 -13.65
CA ALA A 83 -18.57 18.44 -13.74
C ALA A 83 -18.20 16.97 -13.50
N ARG A 84 -17.09 16.49 -14.08
CA ARG A 84 -16.54 15.15 -13.84
C ARG A 84 -16.25 14.91 -12.37
N LEU A 85 -15.56 15.84 -11.73
CA LEU A 85 -15.21 15.76 -10.31
C LEU A 85 -16.45 15.75 -9.42
N ARG A 86 -17.47 16.55 -9.73
CA ARG A 86 -18.76 16.50 -9.01
C ARG A 86 -19.46 15.16 -9.17
N ARG A 87 -19.49 14.60 -10.39
CA ARG A 87 -20.11 13.28 -10.65
C ARG A 87 -19.39 12.17 -9.91
N ALA A 88 -18.05 12.15 -9.93
CA ALA A 88 -17.24 11.15 -9.23
C ALA A 88 -17.46 11.22 -7.71
N ARG A 89 -17.44 12.42 -7.11
CA ARG A 89 -17.76 12.60 -5.67
C ARG A 89 -19.16 12.09 -5.31
N ARG A 90 -20.17 12.37 -6.15
CA ARG A 90 -21.54 11.86 -5.92
C ARG A 90 -21.60 10.34 -6.02
N ARG A 91 -20.81 9.73 -6.91
CA ARG A 91 -20.70 8.27 -7.02
C ARG A 91 -20.10 7.67 -5.74
N VAL A 92 -18.98 8.21 -5.24
CA VAL A 92 -18.38 7.78 -3.97
C VAL A 92 -19.39 7.79 -2.82
N LEU A 93 -20.11 8.89 -2.62
CA LEU A 93 -21.09 8.99 -1.54
C LEU A 93 -22.21 7.95 -1.67
N ARG A 94 -22.68 7.70 -2.90
CA ARG A 94 -23.72 6.70 -3.17
C ARG A 94 -23.25 5.28 -2.89
N GLU A 95 -22.07 4.89 -3.37
CA GLU A 95 -21.57 3.52 -3.15
C GLU A 95 -21.21 3.29 -1.67
N ARG A 96 -20.62 4.28 -0.98
CA ARG A 96 -20.34 4.18 0.46
C ARG A 96 -21.61 4.07 1.30
N ALA A 97 -22.67 4.81 0.94
CA ALA A 97 -23.97 4.68 1.59
C ALA A 97 -24.59 3.29 1.35
N ALA A 98 -24.51 2.77 0.13
CA ALA A 98 -24.98 1.43 -0.19
C ALA A 98 -24.24 0.35 0.59
N LEU A 99 -22.90 0.43 0.67
CA LEU A 99 -22.07 -0.49 1.44
C LEU A 99 -22.40 -0.45 2.94
N ALA A 100 -22.54 0.75 3.51
CA ALA A 100 -22.92 0.91 4.91
C ALA A 100 -24.29 0.30 5.24
N ASN A 101 -25.28 0.50 4.35
CA ASN A 101 -26.60 -0.10 4.50
C ASN A 101 -26.54 -1.63 4.41
N ALA A 102 -25.82 -2.19 3.44
CA ALA A 102 -25.65 -3.63 3.29
C ALA A 102 -24.92 -4.27 4.49
N ALA A 103 -23.93 -3.58 5.06
CA ALA A 103 -23.25 -4.03 6.27
C ALA A 103 -24.19 -4.04 7.49
N PHE A 104 -25.05 -3.02 7.62
CA PHE A 104 -26.08 -2.98 8.67
C PHE A 104 -27.08 -4.13 8.55
N GLU A 105 -27.56 -4.42 7.34
CA GLU A 105 -28.48 -5.53 7.07
C GLU A 105 -27.88 -6.89 7.43
N ARG A 106 -26.60 -7.14 7.08
CA ARG A 106 -25.89 -8.36 7.47
C ARG A 106 -25.79 -8.53 8.99
N GLN A 107 -25.53 -7.44 9.71
CA GLN A 107 -25.43 -7.47 11.17
C GLN A 107 -26.79 -7.72 11.84
N ALA A 108 -27.87 -7.13 11.30
CA ALA A 108 -29.22 -7.29 11.83
C ALA A 108 -29.81 -8.69 11.54
N GLY A 109 -29.42 -9.33 10.44
CA GLY A 109 -29.88 -10.66 10.04
C GLY A 109 -29.21 -11.83 10.77
N GLY A 110 -28.09 -11.61 11.47
CA GLY A 110 -27.33 -12.66 12.16
C GLY A 110 -27.87 -13.09 13.53
N ALA A 111 -29.01 -12.55 13.97
CA ALA A 111 -29.63 -12.84 15.27
C ALA A 111 -30.88 -13.76 15.18
N ALA A 112 -31.04 -14.51 14.09
CA ALA A 112 -32.18 -15.42 13.86
C ALA A 112 -31.73 -16.88 13.74
#